data_AF-A0A9E3W075-F1
#
_entry.id   AF-A0A9E3W075-F1
#
_cell.length_a   1.000
_cell.length_b   1.000
_cell.length_c   1.000
_cell.angle_alpha   90.00
_cell.angle_beta   90.00
_cell.angle_gamma   90.00
#
_symmetry.space_group_name_H-M   'P 1'
#
loop_
_entity.id
_entity.type
_entity.pdbx_description
1 polymer ?
#
loop_
_entity_poly.entity_id
_entity_poly.type
_entity_poly.pdbx_seq_one_letter_code
_entity_poly.pdbx_strand_id
1 'polypeptide(L)'
;MYYGWIHGYYAIDASRDAAQSATEAGSAARRAENALARLEDALDRQGLIIRTLLTACEKSGLFNEAGFRELMNEIDLSDGRLDGKYKPQATPQSCPNCGKTNGKRAVSCMYCGVQLETRDIM
;
A
#
# COMPACT_ATOMS: atom_id res chain seq x y z
N MET A 1 49.38 -30.87 18.68
CA MET A 1 48.24 -31.80 18.50
C MET A 1 46.95 -31.14 19.03
N TYR A 2 46.49 -30.03 18.42
CA TYR A 2 45.30 -29.31 18.90
C TYR A 2 44.70 -28.38 17.81
N TYR A 3 44.29 -28.92 16.66
CA TYR A 3 43.58 -28.14 15.61
C TYR A 3 42.36 -28.87 15.03
N GLY A 4 41.88 -29.94 15.68
CA GLY A 4 40.75 -30.73 15.20
C GLY A 4 39.37 -30.33 15.75
N TRP A 5 39.31 -29.53 16.82
CA TRP A 5 38.07 -29.30 17.57
C TRP A 5 37.36 -27.97 17.24
N ILE A 6 37.98 -27.10 16.44
CA ILE A 6 37.44 -25.77 16.13
C ILE A 6 36.53 -25.82 14.89
N HIS A 7 36.76 -26.74 13.94
CA HIS A 7 35.98 -26.83 12.71
C HIS A 7 34.55 -27.39 12.87
N GLY A 8 34.30 -28.20 13.92
CA GLY A 8 32.97 -28.79 14.15
C GLY A 8 31.94 -27.77 14.70
N TYR A 9 32.38 -26.82 15.53
CA TYR A 9 31.49 -25.83 16.14
C TYR A 9 30.96 -24.83 15.10
N TYR A 10 31.82 -24.28 14.24
CA TYR A 10 31.40 -23.33 13.20
C TYR A 10 30.39 -23.92 12.21
N ALA A 11 30.49 -25.20 11.87
CA ALA A 11 29.55 -25.86 10.96
C ALA A 11 28.16 -26.05 11.60
N ILE A 12 28.10 -26.30 12.91
CA ILE A 12 26.84 -26.48 13.65
C ILE A 12 26.10 -25.15 13.78
N ASP A 13 26.81 -24.07 14.13
CA ASP A 13 26.18 -22.75 14.29
C ASP A 13 25.64 -22.21 12.95
N ALA A 14 26.41 -22.34 11.86
CA ALA A 14 25.92 -21.99 10.52
C ALA A 14 24.67 -22.80 10.10
N SER A 15 24.61 -24.09 10.47
CA SER A 15 23.43 -24.93 10.18
C SER A 15 22.19 -24.52 10.99
N ARG A 16 22.39 -24.06 12.24
CA ARG A 16 21.33 -23.56 13.11
C ARG A 16 20.81 -22.21 12.63
N ASP A 17 21.71 -21.30 12.29
CA ASP A 17 21.36 -19.98 11.75
C ASP A 17 20.59 -20.12 10.42
N ALA A 18 21.01 -21.05 9.56
CA ALA A 18 20.30 -21.35 8.32
C ALA A 18 18.90 -21.93 8.58
N ALA A 19 18.76 -22.86 9.53
CA ALA A 19 17.47 -23.44 9.90
C ALA A 19 16.53 -22.41 10.54
N GLN A 20 17.06 -21.52 11.38
CA GLN A 20 16.31 -20.42 11.98
C GLN A 20 15.85 -19.42 10.90
N SER A 21 16.75 -19.00 10.01
CA SER A 21 16.43 -18.11 8.89
C SER A 21 15.36 -18.69 7.98
N ALA A 22 15.42 -20.00 7.68
CA ALA A 22 14.41 -20.68 6.88
C ALA A 22 13.03 -20.71 7.59
N THR A 23 13.01 -20.90 8.90
CA THR A 23 11.78 -20.89 9.71
C THR A 23 11.16 -19.49 9.74
N GLU A 24 11.98 -18.46 9.93
CA GLU A 24 11.56 -17.07 9.93
C GLU A 24 10.99 -16.67 8.56
N ALA A 25 11.68 -17.02 7.47
CA ALA A 25 11.21 -16.81 6.10
C ALA A 25 9.87 -17.51 5.85
N GLY A 26 9.73 -18.77 6.27
CA GLY A 26 8.47 -19.52 6.16
C GLY A 26 7.33 -18.87 6.96
N SER A 27 7.62 -18.34 8.15
CA SER A 27 6.63 -17.62 8.95
C SER A 27 6.22 -16.30 8.30
N ALA A 28 7.17 -15.58 7.69
CA ALA A 28 6.90 -14.32 7.00
C ALA A 28 6.06 -14.54 5.74
N ALA A 29 6.36 -15.58 4.95
CA ALA A 29 5.58 -15.96 3.78
C ALA A 29 4.12 -16.27 4.15
N ARG A 30 3.90 -17.12 5.17
CA ARG A 30 2.54 -17.44 5.66
C ARG A 30 1.78 -16.21 6.17
N ARG A 31 2.46 -15.27 6.83
CA ARG A 31 1.83 -14.00 7.25
C ARG A 31 1.41 -13.16 6.05
N ALA A 32 2.24 -13.09 5.01
CA ALA A 32 1.92 -12.37 3.77
C ALA A 32 0.75 -13.02 3.03
N GLU A 33 0.75 -14.35 2.89
CA GLU A 33 -0.36 -15.11 2.28
C GLU A 33 -1.68 -14.88 3.02
N ASN A 34 -1.67 -14.96 4.36
CA ASN A 34 -2.86 -14.69 5.16
C ASN A 34 -3.32 -13.23 5.05
N ALA A 35 -2.39 -12.27 4.93
CA ALA A 35 -2.75 -10.87 4.72
C ALA A 35 -3.38 -10.65 3.35
N LEU A 36 -2.86 -11.29 2.30
CA LEU A 36 -3.44 -11.26 0.95
C LEU A 36 -4.85 -11.83 0.94
N ALA A 37 -5.06 -13.02 1.51
CA ALA A 37 -6.38 -13.65 1.57
C ALA A 37 -7.41 -12.76 2.30
N ARG A 38 -7.00 -12.06 3.36
CA ARG A 38 -7.86 -11.10 4.07
C ARG A 38 -8.17 -9.86 3.23
N LEU A 39 -7.22 -9.37 2.45
CA LEU A 39 -7.42 -8.23 1.55
C LEU A 39 -8.34 -8.60 0.39
N GLU A 40 -8.21 -9.81 -0.15
CA GLU A 40 -9.10 -10.35 -1.18
C GLU A 40 -10.54 -10.45 -0.66
N ASP A 41 -10.75 -11.05 0.51
CA ASP A 41 -12.09 -11.14 1.14
C ASP A 41 -12.69 -9.74 1.41
N ALA A 42 -11.87 -8.81 1.91
CA ALA A 42 -12.30 -7.44 2.12
C ALA A 42 -12.70 -6.74 0.81
N LEU A 43 -11.96 -6.98 -0.28
CA LEU A 43 -12.24 -6.41 -1.60
C LEU A 43 -13.52 -6.99 -2.19
N ASP A 44 -13.73 -8.30 -2.09
CA ASP A 44 -14.95 -8.97 -2.55
C ASP A 44 -16.18 -8.44 -1.80
N ARG A 45 -16.07 -8.30 -0.48
CA ARG A 45 -17.13 -7.73 0.35
C ARG A 45 -17.42 -6.28 -0.03
N GLN A 46 -16.40 -5.47 -0.30
CA GLN A 46 -16.59 -4.10 -0.80
C GLN A 46 -17.27 -4.09 -2.17
N GLY A 47 -16.86 -4.98 -3.08
CA GLY A 47 -17.48 -5.14 -4.40
C GLY A 47 -18.98 -5.43 -4.30
N LEU A 48 -19.37 -6.34 -3.40
CA LEU A 48 -20.78 -6.64 -3.13
C LEU A 48 -21.55 -5.42 -2.61
N ILE A 49 -20.99 -4.69 -1.64
CA ILE A 49 -21.62 -3.49 -1.06
C ILE A 49 -21.81 -2.42 -2.14
N ILE A 50 -20.75 -2.11 -2.90
CA ILE A 50 -20.79 -1.10 -3.97
C ILE A 50 -21.83 -1.50 -5.02
N ARG A 51 -21.84 -2.76 -5.48
CA ARG A 51 -22.82 -3.23 -6.45
C ARG A 51 -24.25 -3.14 -5.92
N THR A 52 -24.45 -3.46 -4.65
CA THR A 52 -25.77 -3.37 -4.00
C THR A 52 -26.24 -1.91 -3.93
N LEU A 53 -25.38 -0.99 -3.52
CA LEU A 53 -25.67 0.45 -3.49
C LEU A 53 -26.02 0.98 -4.87
N LEU A 54 -25.21 0.66 -5.89
CA LEU A 54 -25.45 1.12 -7.26
C LEU A 54 -26.80 0.59 -7.79
N THR A 55 -27.08 -0.69 -7.57
CA THR A 55 -28.35 -1.30 -7.98
C THR A 55 -29.54 -0.67 -7.26
N ALA A 56 -29.40 -0.33 -5.97
CA ALA A 56 -30.45 0.32 -5.20
C ALA A 56 -30.73 1.74 -5.72
N CYS A 57 -29.68 2.51 -6.02
CA CYS A 57 -29.80 3.87 -6.57
C CYS A 57 -30.38 3.89 -7.99
N GLU A 58 -30.02 2.91 -8.82
CA GLU A 58 -30.61 2.78 -10.17
C GLU A 58 -32.10 2.43 -10.07
N LYS A 59 -32.47 1.48 -9.20
CA LYS A 59 -33.88 1.11 -8.95
C LYS A 59 -34.72 2.23 -8.37
N SER A 60 -34.13 3.16 -7.60
CA SER A 60 -34.82 4.35 -7.10
C SER A 60 -34.86 5.49 -8.11
N GLY A 61 -34.23 5.35 -9.28
CA GLY A 61 -34.21 6.36 -10.34
C GLY A 61 -33.27 7.53 -10.08
N LEU A 62 -32.31 7.41 -9.15
CA LEU A 62 -31.34 8.47 -8.84
C LEU A 62 -30.33 8.71 -9.96
N PHE A 63 -29.97 7.66 -10.69
CA PHE A 63 -29.14 7.74 -11.89
C PHE A 63 -29.43 6.55 -12.81
N ASN A 64 -28.91 6.61 -14.04
CA ASN A 64 -28.82 5.47 -14.95
C ASN A 64 -27.34 5.14 -15.21
N GLU A 65 -27.07 3.95 -15.78
CA GLU A 65 -25.70 3.48 -16.01
C GLU A 65 -24.87 4.46 -16.87
N ALA A 66 -25.47 5.06 -17.89
CA ALA A 66 -24.78 5.98 -18.80
C ALA A 66 -24.28 7.24 -18.06
N GLY A 67 -25.17 7.90 -17.31
CA GLY A 67 -24.82 9.09 -16.53
C GLY A 67 -23.83 8.80 -15.40
N PHE A 68 -23.92 7.62 -14.77
CA PHE A 68 -22.92 7.20 -13.77
C PHE A 68 -21.53 7.01 -14.39
N ARG A 69 -21.45 6.44 -15.59
CA ARG A 69 -20.18 6.25 -16.32
C ARG A 69 -19.56 7.58 -16.74
N GLU A 70 -20.37 8.53 -17.19
CA GLU A 70 -19.91 9.89 -17.49
C GLU A 70 -19.34 10.57 -16.25
N LEU A 71 -20.06 10.51 -15.13
CA LEU A 71 -19.59 11.06 -13.84
C LEU A 71 -18.29 10.40 -13.37
N MET A 72 -18.14 9.08 -13.54
CA MET A 72 -16.89 8.39 -13.22
C MET A 72 -15.71 8.95 -14.04
N ASN A 73 -15.90 9.18 -15.34
CA ASN A 73 -14.86 9.75 -16.20
C ASN A 73 -14.53 11.20 -15.79
N GLU A 74 -15.54 12.01 -15.45
CA GLU A 74 -15.34 13.37 -14.97
C GLU A 74 -14.53 13.41 -13.66
N ILE A 75 -14.86 12.54 -12.71
CA ILE A 75 -14.16 12.42 -11.43
C ILE A 75 -12.72 11.94 -11.64
N ASP A 76 -12.48 10.95 -12.51
CA ASP A 76 -11.12 10.47 -12.81
C ASP A 76 -10.27 11.58 -13.47
N LEU A 77 -10.86 12.34 -14.40
CA LEU A 77 -10.19 13.48 -15.04
C LEU A 77 -9.95 14.66 -14.09
N SER A 78 -10.71 14.77 -12.99
CA SER A 78 -10.62 15.90 -12.05
C SER A 78 -9.31 15.96 -11.26
N ASP A 79 -8.54 14.87 -11.19
CA ASP A 79 -7.23 14.84 -10.52
C ASP A 79 -6.05 15.19 -11.47
N GLY A 80 -6.34 15.39 -12.76
CA GLY A 80 -5.39 15.73 -13.81
C GLY A 80 -4.75 14.55 -14.54
N ARG A 81 -5.14 13.29 -14.24
CA ARG A 81 -4.70 12.08 -14.97
C ARG A 81 -5.80 11.02 -15.04
N LEU A 82 -6.07 10.52 -16.25
CA LEU A 82 -6.93 9.36 -16.45
C LEU A 82 -6.18 8.05 -16.09
N ASP A 83 -5.97 7.78 -14.80
CA ASP A 83 -5.27 6.59 -14.30
C ASP A 83 -6.17 5.60 -13.54
N GLY A 84 -7.48 5.87 -13.48
CA GLY A 84 -8.47 5.05 -12.79
C GLY A 84 -8.38 5.13 -11.26
N LYS A 85 -7.66 6.12 -10.71
CA LYS A 85 -7.45 6.30 -9.27
C LYS A 85 -7.82 7.71 -8.86
N TYR A 86 -8.88 7.81 -8.09
CA TYR A 86 -9.23 9.08 -7.45
C TYR A 86 -8.16 9.49 -6.41
N LYS A 87 -7.32 10.48 -6.74
CA LYS A 87 -6.40 11.13 -5.77
C LYS A 87 -6.96 12.49 -5.37
N PRO A 88 -7.77 12.58 -4.30
CA PRO A 88 -8.28 13.86 -3.84
C PRO A 88 -7.10 14.75 -3.41
N GLN A 89 -6.79 15.74 -4.25
CA GLN A 89 -5.90 16.87 -4.00
C GLN A 89 -4.61 16.53 -3.23
N ALA A 90 -3.73 15.77 -3.87
CA ALA A 90 -2.32 15.73 -3.47
C ALA A 90 -1.59 16.92 -4.09
N THR A 91 -1.89 18.15 -3.65
CA THR A 91 -1.06 19.31 -3.98
C THR A 91 0.37 18.99 -3.53
N PRO A 92 1.33 18.88 -4.44
CA PRO A 92 2.69 18.55 -4.07
C PRO A 92 3.25 19.65 -3.16
N GLN A 93 3.96 19.27 -2.10
CA GLN A 93 4.60 20.24 -1.21
C GLN A 93 6.08 20.37 -1.57
N SER A 94 6.56 21.59 -1.67
CA SER A 94 7.98 21.86 -1.86
C SER A 94 8.72 21.77 -0.53
N CYS A 95 9.86 21.11 -0.53
CA CYS A 95 10.73 21.05 0.64
C CYS A 95 11.30 22.45 0.92
N PRO A 96 11.14 23.00 2.15
CA PRO A 96 11.69 24.32 2.50
C PRO A 96 13.23 24.34 2.51
N ASN A 97 13.88 23.18 2.66
CA ASN A 97 15.34 23.09 2.74
C ASN A 97 15.99 22.93 1.35
N CYS A 98 15.47 22.03 0.50
CA CYS A 98 16.12 21.70 -0.77
C CYS A 98 15.31 22.10 -2.01
N GLY A 99 14.11 22.68 -1.84
CA GLY A 99 13.24 23.14 -2.91
C GLY A 99 12.59 22.02 -3.75
N LYS A 100 12.98 20.75 -3.55
CA LYS A 100 12.43 19.63 -4.31
C LYS A 100 11.01 19.28 -3.89
N THR A 101 10.20 18.86 -4.85
CA THR A 101 8.80 18.49 -4.67
C THR A 101 8.66 17.13 -3.99
N ASN A 102 7.81 17.06 -2.96
CA ASN A 102 7.46 15.84 -2.24
C ASN A 102 5.94 15.64 -2.28
N GLY A 103 5.48 14.42 -2.06
CA GLY A 103 4.05 14.13 -1.93
C GLY A 103 3.43 14.83 -0.71
N LYS A 104 2.14 15.19 -0.79
CA LYS A 104 1.41 15.88 0.29
C LYS A 104 1.48 15.18 1.66
N ARG A 105 1.61 13.85 1.68
CA ARG A 105 1.70 13.03 2.90
C ARG A 105 3.13 12.68 3.31
N ALA A 106 4.14 13.21 2.63
CA ALA A 106 5.52 12.95 2.98
C ALA A 106 5.83 13.63 4.33
N VAL A 107 6.12 12.82 5.35
CA VAL A 107 6.51 13.29 6.69
C VAL A 107 7.96 13.81 6.68
N SER A 108 8.78 13.29 5.78
CA SER A 108 10.14 13.75 5.52
C SER A 108 10.40 13.88 4.03
N CYS A 109 11.32 14.78 3.67
CA CYS A 109 11.73 14.96 2.29
C CYS A 109 12.48 13.71 1.82
N MET A 110 12.02 13.10 0.73
CA MET A 110 12.65 11.90 0.15
C MET A 110 14.08 12.14 -0.35
N TYR A 111 14.47 13.41 -0.55
CA TYR A 111 15.76 13.77 -1.11
C TYR A 111 16.78 14.23 -0.06
N CYS A 112 16.34 15.04 0.90
CA CYS A 112 17.26 15.63 1.89
C CYS A 112 16.94 15.25 3.34
N GLY A 113 15.90 14.43 3.57
CA GLY A 113 15.57 13.89 4.89
C GLY A 113 14.96 14.87 5.90
N VAL A 114 14.82 16.16 5.56
CA VAL A 114 14.22 17.15 6.47
C VAL A 114 12.76 16.80 6.74
N GLN A 115 12.29 16.99 7.97
CA GLN A 115 10.87 16.82 8.30
C GLN A 115 10.05 17.89 7.59
N LEU A 116 8.94 17.47 6.98
CA LEU A 116 7.99 18.35 6.33
C LEU A 116 6.79 18.52 7.26
N GLU A 117 6.39 19.75 7.52
CA GLU A 117 5.22 20.02 8.37
C GLU A 117 3.98 19.44 7.70
N THR A 118 3.44 18.37 8.28
CA THR A 118 2.18 17.79 7.82
C THR A 118 1.07 18.71 8.31
N ARG A 119 0.47 19.52 7.44
CA ARG A 119 -0.74 20.27 7.83
C ARG A 119 -1.85 19.25 8.08
N ASP A 120 -2.37 19.26 9.31
CA ASP A 120 -3.54 18.50 9.72
C ASP A 120 -4.69 18.73 8.73
N ILE A 121 -5.14 17.63 8.14
CA ILE A 121 -6.41 17.54 7.42
C ILE A 121 -7.47 17.35 8.49
N MET A 122 -8.10 18.46 8.90
CA MET A 122 -9.38 18.44 9.59
C MET A 122 -10.50 18.19 8.58
#